data_AF-A0AAW3AXA5-F1
#
_entry.id   AF-A0AAW3AXA5-F1
#
_cell.length_a   1.000
_cell.length_b   1.000
_cell.length_c   1.000
_cell.angle_alpha   90.00
_cell.angle_beta   90.00
_cell.angle_gamma   90.00
#
_symmetry.space_group_name_H-M   'P 1'
#
loop_
_entity.id
_entity.type
_entity.pdbx_description
1 polymer ?
#
loop_
_entity_poly.entity_id
_entity_poly.type
_entity_poly.pdbx_seq_one_letter_code
_entity_poly.pdbx_strand_id
1 'polypeptide(L)'
;MHQNAAHLNRLQIREQEALNQQRRVQDEVVARREAEAVRRTQAQYNHVASHGYGRVGDHSGARVGNGGATASSGSRSTSDEVQIRVYVRECDEEANQSFCYRESATASVTSSTAGPRSGASVSTSVALHGAGRGVSGVLPPISSPGRRGAPCTPGASAASSGGGRTADMSAAVTLYGVATPNRGRVPRYLQQRKAELAAEKEAVAAEAERQRQLSLIPAGQRRISEEEKAVTLRQLDERQQELEGQLGRIPIRFDTQSIQQRRRTIEEELRQIEVTRSKYNKKGALFVPLC
;
A
#
# COMPACT_ATOMS: atom_id res chain seq x y z
N MET A 1 -15.69 -7.96 -51.92
CA MET A 1 -14.35 -8.40 -51.48
C MET A 1 -14.49 -9.11 -50.13
N HIS A 2 -14.86 -10.39 -50.12
CA HIS A 2 -14.96 -11.16 -48.87
C HIS A 2 -13.54 -11.45 -48.39
N GLN A 3 -13.12 -10.81 -47.29
CA GLN A 3 -11.84 -11.15 -46.68
C GLN A 3 -11.91 -12.61 -46.22
N ASN A 4 -10.95 -13.40 -46.72
CA ASN A 4 -10.90 -14.83 -46.49
C ASN A 4 -10.79 -15.09 -44.98
N ALA A 5 -11.79 -15.72 -44.36
CA ALA A 5 -11.87 -15.93 -42.92
C ALA A 5 -10.62 -16.63 -42.35
N ALA A 6 -9.96 -17.46 -43.15
CA ALA A 6 -8.69 -18.10 -42.82
C ALA A 6 -7.55 -17.09 -42.58
N HIS A 7 -7.53 -15.98 -43.32
CA HIS A 7 -6.52 -14.93 -43.15
C HIS A 7 -6.73 -14.17 -41.83
N LEU A 8 -7.98 -13.84 -41.49
CA LEU A 8 -8.31 -13.18 -40.23
C LEU A 8 -7.97 -14.08 -39.03
N ASN A 9 -8.24 -15.37 -39.13
CA ASN A 9 -7.90 -16.34 -38.09
C ASN A 9 -6.37 -16.43 -37.87
N ARG A 10 -5.58 -16.45 -38.95
CA ARG A 10 -4.10 -16.41 -38.88
C ARG A 10 -3.57 -15.14 -38.22
N LEU A 11 -4.18 -13.98 -38.50
CA LEU A 11 -3.79 -12.73 -37.85
C LEU A 11 -4.09 -12.75 -36.35
N GLN A 12 -5.27 -13.24 -35.96
CA GLN A 12 -5.65 -13.36 -34.55
C GLN A 12 -4.72 -14.30 -33.78
N ILE A 13 -4.36 -15.46 -34.36
CA ILE A 13 -3.43 -16.39 -33.72
C ILE A 13 -2.06 -15.73 -33.52
N ARG A 14 -1.53 -15.06 -34.54
CA ARG A 14 -0.24 -14.36 -34.44
C ARG A 14 -0.26 -13.26 -33.38
N GLU A 15 -1.34 -12.49 -33.30
CA GLU A 15 -1.51 -11.45 -32.28
C GLU A 15 -1.56 -12.06 -30.88
N GLN A 16 -2.31 -13.15 -30.70
CA GLN A 16 -2.40 -13.86 -29.43
C GLN A 16 -1.04 -14.44 -29.00
N GLU A 17 -0.28 -15.00 -29.93
CA GLU A 17 1.07 -15.48 -29.69
C GLU A 17 2.02 -14.34 -29.27
N ALA A 18 1.93 -13.18 -29.93
CA ALA A 18 2.73 -12.01 -29.58
C ALA A 18 2.40 -11.50 -28.15
N LEU A 19 1.12 -11.45 -27.78
CA LEU A 19 0.71 -11.07 -26.42
C LEU A 19 1.19 -12.07 -25.37
N ASN A 20 1.22 -13.36 -25.70
CA ASN A 20 1.74 -14.40 -24.80
C ASN A 20 3.25 -14.28 -24.64
N GLN A 21 4.00 -13.97 -25.71
CA GLN A 21 5.43 -13.70 -25.62
C GLN A 21 5.72 -12.47 -24.75
N GLN A 22 4.95 -11.38 -24.94
CA GLN A 22 5.11 -10.17 -24.13
C GLN A 22 4.86 -10.42 -22.64
N ARG A 23 3.84 -11.20 -22.28
CA ARG A 23 3.59 -11.61 -20.90
C ARG A 23 4.76 -12.38 -20.30
N ARG A 24 5.31 -13.37 -21.04
CA ARG A 24 6.49 -14.12 -20.58
C ARG A 24 7.70 -13.22 -20.31
N VAL A 25 7.96 -12.25 -21.19
CA VAL A 25 9.06 -11.29 -20.99
C VAL A 25 8.82 -10.43 -19.74
N GLN A 26 7.59 -9.98 -19.50
CA GLN A 26 7.25 -9.22 -18.29
C GLN A 26 7.43 -10.08 -17.02
N ASP A 27 6.94 -11.32 -17.06
CA ASP A 27 7.07 -12.28 -15.95
C ASP A 27 8.56 -12.58 -15.65
N GLU A 28 9.40 -12.73 -16.67
CA GLU A 28 10.86 -12.92 -16.51
C GLU A 28 11.53 -11.71 -15.87
N VAL A 29 11.14 -10.49 -16.25
CA VAL A 29 11.67 -9.25 -15.65
C VAL A 29 11.25 -9.14 -14.18
N VAL A 30 10.00 -9.46 -13.86
CA VAL A 30 9.50 -9.48 -12.48
C VAL A 30 10.23 -10.53 -11.66
N ALA A 31 10.31 -11.76 -12.15
CA ALA A 31 11.01 -12.87 -11.48
C ALA A 31 12.48 -12.54 -11.24
N ARG A 32 13.16 -11.88 -12.19
CA ARG A 32 14.54 -11.42 -12.01
C ARG A 32 14.66 -10.37 -10.90
N ARG A 33 13.74 -9.40 -10.86
CA ARG A 33 13.73 -8.36 -9.81
C ARG A 33 13.48 -8.96 -8.42
N GLU A 34 12.58 -9.94 -8.32
CA GLU A 34 12.31 -10.68 -7.10
C GLU A 34 13.53 -11.50 -6.65
N ALA A 35 14.19 -12.21 -7.57
CA ALA A 35 15.40 -12.96 -7.28
C ALA A 35 16.54 -12.05 -6.79
N GLU A 36 16.70 -10.86 -7.38
CA GLU A 36 17.68 -9.87 -6.94
C GLU A 36 17.35 -9.33 -5.53
N ALA A 37 16.06 -9.12 -5.22
CA ALA A 37 15.63 -8.71 -3.88
C ALA A 37 15.91 -9.81 -2.83
N VAL A 38 15.58 -11.07 -3.12
CA VAL A 38 15.89 -12.22 -2.26
C VAL A 38 17.40 -12.38 -2.08
N ARG A 39 18.18 -12.21 -3.14
CA ARG A 39 19.66 -12.27 -3.04
C ARG A 39 20.21 -11.15 -2.15
N ARG A 40 19.61 -9.95 -2.22
CA ARG A 40 20.01 -8.80 -1.39
C ARG A 40 19.71 -9.06 0.08
N THR A 41 18.52 -9.58 0.41
CA THR A 41 18.19 -9.94 1.79
C THR A 41 19.06 -11.09 2.28
N GLN A 42 19.26 -12.14 1.48
CA GLN A 42 20.15 -13.25 1.85
C GLN A 42 21.59 -12.80 2.13
N ALA A 43 22.14 -11.88 1.34
CA ALA A 43 23.45 -11.28 1.62
C ALA A 43 23.48 -10.49 2.94
N GLN A 44 22.36 -9.87 3.32
CA GLN A 44 22.19 -9.24 4.63
C GLN A 44 22.03 -10.24 5.78
N TYR A 45 21.72 -11.51 5.56
CA TYR A 45 21.61 -12.50 6.64
C TYR A 45 22.80 -13.47 6.69
N ASN A 46 23.52 -13.66 5.58
CA ASN A 46 24.69 -14.53 5.53
C ASN A 46 25.82 -14.08 6.47
N HIS A 47 25.98 -12.77 6.72
CA HIS A 47 26.98 -12.30 7.68
C HIS A 47 26.61 -12.63 9.13
N VAL A 48 25.32 -12.72 9.46
CA VAL A 48 24.83 -13.08 10.79
C VAL A 48 25.06 -14.57 11.08
N ALA A 49 24.86 -15.44 10.08
CA ALA A 49 25.12 -16.88 10.22
C ALA A 49 26.61 -17.23 10.44
N SER A 50 27.53 -16.37 9.97
CA SER A 50 28.97 -16.56 10.20
C SER A 50 29.44 -16.23 11.63
N HIS A 51 28.59 -15.60 12.45
CA HIS A 51 28.94 -15.11 13.78
C HIS A 51 28.64 -16.09 14.93
N GLY A 52 28.65 -17.40 14.65
CA GLY A 52 28.86 -18.44 15.67
C GLY A 52 27.75 -18.67 16.70
N TYR A 53 26.65 -17.93 16.69
CA TYR A 53 25.51 -18.20 17.57
C TYR A 53 24.68 -19.36 17.00
N GLY A 54 25.00 -20.59 17.43
CA GLY A 54 24.07 -21.72 17.31
C GLY A 54 24.34 -22.74 16.20
N ARG A 55 25.59 -23.12 15.93
CA ARG A 55 25.85 -24.41 15.26
C ARG A 55 25.53 -25.54 16.26
N VAL A 56 24.26 -25.91 16.39
CA VAL A 56 23.86 -27.11 17.14
C VAL A 56 24.55 -28.29 16.45
N GLY A 57 25.34 -29.04 17.20
CA GLY A 57 26.19 -30.09 16.66
C GLY A 57 25.37 -31.16 15.96
N ASP A 58 25.65 -31.38 14.67
CA ASP A 58 25.32 -32.63 13.99
C ASP A 58 26.09 -33.77 14.68
N HIS A 59 25.43 -34.43 15.63
CA HIS A 59 25.90 -35.67 16.23
C HIS A 59 25.46 -36.87 15.37
N SER A 60 25.89 -36.92 14.11
CA SER A 60 25.84 -38.14 13.31
C SER A 60 27.26 -38.52 12.87
N GLY A 61 28.12 -38.70 13.87
CA GLY A 61 29.46 -39.28 13.72
C GLY A 61 29.46 -40.66 14.34
N ALA A 62 29.41 -41.68 13.49
CA ALA A 62 29.62 -43.06 13.84
C ALA A 62 30.86 -43.25 14.74
N ARG A 63 30.70 -43.88 15.90
CA ARG A 63 31.82 -44.55 16.57
C ARG A 63 31.38 -45.81 17.29
N VAL A 64 31.93 -46.89 16.77
CA VAL A 64 31.93 -48.27 17.26
C VAL A 64 32.45 -48.33 18.69
N GLY A 65 31.77 -49.14 19.52
CA GLY A 65 32.46 -50.02 20.46
C GLY A 65 32.56 -49.58 21.93
N ASN A 66 31.87 -50.36 22.76
CA ASN A 66 32.39 -51.06 23.94
C ASN A 66 32.14 -50.45 25.33
N GLY A 67 31.18 -51.07 26.03
CA GLY A 67 31.37 -51.61 27.38
C GLY A 67 31.23 -50.67 28.58
N GLY A 68 30.33 -51.04 29.51
CA GLY A 68 30.49 -50.71 30.92
C GLY A 68 29.29 -50.04 31.57
N ALA A 69 28.56 -50.82 32.36
CA ALA A 69 27.45 -50.40 33.20
C ALA A 69 27.85 -49.37 34.27
N THR A 70 26.93 -48.49 34.65
CA THR A 70 26.45 -48.34 36.04
C THR A 70 25.28 -47.36 36.09
N ALA A 71 24.25 -47.75 36.83
CA ALA A 71 23.05 -46.98 37.09
C ALA A 71 23.34 -45.77 37.98
N SER A 72 22.64 -44.66 37.74
CA SER A 72 22.13 -43.84 38.85
C SER A 72 20.91 -43.05 38.40
N SER A 73 19.84 -43.23 39.19
CA SER A 73 18.59 -42.51 39.10
C SER A 73 18.82 -41.05 39.48
N GLY A 74 18.32 -40.13 38.67
CA GLY A 74 18.38 -38.69 38.92
C GLY A 74 17.25 -37.98 38.20
N SER A 75 16.08 -37.99 38.83
CA SER A 75 14.98 -37.06 38.63
C SER A 75 15.46 -35.64 38.32
N ARG A 76 14.92 -34.99 37.26
CA ARG A 76 14.31 -33.63 37.33
C ARG A 76 13.92 -33.06 35.96
N SER A 77 12.68 -32.57 35.93
CA SER A 77 12.14 -31.47 35.13
C SER A 77 12.30 -31.50 33.61
N THR A 78 11.27 -32.02 32.94
CA THR A 78 10.81 -31.50 31.65
C THR A 78 10.17 -30.14 31.87
N SER A 79 10.98 -29.09 31.91
CA SER A 79 10.53 -27.72 31.72
C SER A 79 11.69 -27.00 31.05
N ASP A 80 11.69 -27.01 29.72
CA ASP A 80 12.50 -26.11 28.91
C ASP A 80 11.99 -24.68 29.14
N GLU A 81 12.30 -24.14 30.31
CA GLU A 81 12.09 -22.74 30.62
C GLU A 81 13.21 -21.94 29.97
N VAL A 82 12.99 -21.52 28.72
CA VAL A 82 13.88 -20.61 28.01
C VAL A 82 13.73 -19.23 28.64
N GLN A 83 14.66 -18.87 29.54
CA GLN A 83 14.66 -17.58 30.22
C GLN A 83 15.29 -16.52 29.31
N ILE A 84 14.46 -15.80 28.55
CA ILE A 84 14.91 -14.66 27.73
C ILE A 84 15.05 -13.44 28.64
N ARG A 85 16.29 -13.06 28.96
CA ARG A 85 16.60 -11.81 29.69
C ARG A 85 16.76 -10.66 28.70
N VAL A 86 15.69 -9.88 28.51
CA VAL A 86 15.72 -8.62 27.77
C VAL A 86 16.17 -7.52 28.73
N TYR A 87 17.40 -7.04 28.61
CA TYR A 87 17.84 -5.83 29.31
C TYR A 87 17.33 -4.62 28.54
N VAL A 88 16.18 -4.08 28.95
CA VAL A 88 15.76 -2.75 28.53
C VAL A 88 16.64 -1.77 29.30
N ARG A 89 17.48 -1.01 28.58
CA ARG A 89 18.17 0.14 29.17
C ARG A 89 17.09 1.13 29.58
N GLU A 90 16.95 1.33 30.88
CA GLU A 90 16.11 2.35 31.50
C GLU A 90 16.52 3.73 30.95
N CYS A 91 15.77 4.21 29.97
CA CYS A 91 15.46 5.62 29.83
C CYS A 91 13.93 5.67 29.73
N ASP A 92 13.30 6.39 30.67
CA ASP A 92 11.87 6.75 30.75
C ASP A 92 11.02 5.92 31.73
N GLU A 93 10.96 6.39 32.99
CA GLU A 93 10.24 5.78 34.12
C GLU A 93 8.70 5.86 34.03
N GLU A 94 8.11 6.46 32.98
CA GLU A 94 6.67 6.78 32.95
C GLU A 94 5.78 5.83 32.13
N ALA A 95 6.33 4.76 31.52
CA ALA A 95 5.58 3.88 30.61
C ALA A 95 5.60 2.38 30.97
N ASN A 96 5.53 2.04 32.26
CA ASN A 96 5.44 0.64 32.69
C ASN A 96 4.02 0.07 32.48
N GLN A 97 3.66 -0.26 31.23
CA GLN A 97 2.54 -1.14 30.92
C GLN A 97 2.99 -2.60 30.98
N SER A 98 2.66 -3.28 32.08
CA SER A 98 2.82 -4.73 32.17
C SER A 98 1.75 -5.44 31.33
N PHE A 99 2.16 -6.18 30.30
CA PHE A 99 1.28 -7.10 29.58
C PHE A 99 1.44 -8.52 30.12
N CYS A 100 0.36 -9.10 30.64
CA CYS A 100 0.28 -10.53 30.93
C CYS A 100 -0.42 -11.24 29.77
N TYR A 101 0.34 -12.01 28.99
CA TYR A 101 -0.23 -12.94 28.01
C TYR A 101 -0.70 -14.18 28.75
N ARG A 102 -2.02 -14.39 28.80
CA ARG A 102 -2.63 -15.61 29.32
C ARG A 102 -2.99 -16.49 28.13
N GLU A 103 -2.15 -17.47 27.86
CA GLU A 103 -2.36 -18.47 26.82
C GLU A 103 -3.57 -19.33 27.22
N SER A 104 -4.73 -19.08 26.59
CA SER A 104 -5.90 -19.92 26.79
C SER A 104 -5.61 -21.30 26.18
N ALA A 105 -5.38 -22.27 27.06
CA ALA A 105 -5.28 -23.67 26.76
C ALA A 105 -6.39 -24.10 25.80
N THR A 106 -5.99 -24.95 24.86
CA THR A 106 -6.84 -25.76 23.97
C THR A 106 -8.15 -26.16 24.67
N ALA A 107 -9.26 -25.64 24.15
CA ALA A 107 -10.60 -26.02 24.56
C ALA A 107 -10.83 -27.51 24.25
N SER A 108 -10.62 -28.36 25.25
CA SER A 108 -11.22 -29.69 25.28
C SER A 108 -12.71 -29.53 25.57
N VAL A 109 -13.51 -29.48 24.50
CA VAL A 109 -14.96 -29.59 24.58
C VAL A 109 -15.31 -31.06 24.83
N THR A 110 -15.47 -31.44 26.10
CA THR A 110 -16.21 -32.64 26.47
C THR A 110 -17.65 -32.25 26.77
N SER A 111 -18.54 -32.87 25.99
CA SER A 111 -19.99 -32.94 26.06
C SER A 111 -20.63 -32.86 27.45
N SER A 112 -21.75 -32.13 27.57
CA SER A 112 -23.00 -32.65 28.17
C SER A 112 -24.19 -31.67 28.04
N THR A 113 -25.19 -32.13 27.28
CA THR A 113 -26.64 -32.04 27.57
C THR A 113 -27.47 -30.85 27.06
N ALA A 114 -28.54 -31.23 26.33
CA ALA A 114 -29.78 -30.54 25.97
C ALA A 114 -29.81 -29.70 24.67
N GLY A 115 -30.37 -30.31 23.60
CA GLY A 115 -30.88 -29.61 22.41
C GLY A 115 -32.25 -28.93 22.65
N PRO A 116 -33.09 -28.68 21.62
CA PRO A 116 -32.90 -29.04 20.21
C PRO A 116 -33.37 -27.96 19.18
N ARG A 117 -33.15 -28.28 17.88
CA ARG A 117 -33.87 -27.80 16.66
C ARG A 117 -33.45 -26.44 16.10
N SER A 118 -33.24 -26.23 14.80
CA SER A 118 -33.34 -27.08 13.60
C SER A 118 -32.77 -26.30 12.40
N GLY A 119 -32.12 -27.03 11.48
CA GLY A 119 -31.97 -26.73 10.04
C GLY A 119 -31.11 -25.52 9.65
N ALA A 120 -30.29 -25.54 8.60
CA ALA A 120 -30.12 -26.52 7.54
C ALA A 120 -28.70 -26.41 6.97
N SER A 121 -28.18 -27.59 6.63
CA SER A 121 -27.11 -27.88 5.68
C SER A 121 -27.29 -27.17 4.33
N VAL A 122 -26.19 -26.89 3.61
CA VAL A 122 -25.83 -27.67 2.40
C VAL A 122 -24.42 -27.29 1.92
N SER A 123 -23.72 -28.39 1.64
CA SER A 123 -22.47 -28.68 0.97
C SER A 123 -21.94 -27.74 -0.12
N THR A 124 -20.60 -27.68 -0.11
CA THR A 124 -19.68 -27.71 -1.25
C THR A 124 -20.25 -28.24 -2.57
N SER A 125 -19.98 -27.52 -3.65
CA SER A 125 -19.69 -28.14 -4.94
C SER A 125 -18.67 -27.32 -5.71
N VAL A 126 -17.59 -28.01 -6.06
CA VAL A 126 -16.64 -27.68 -7.11
C VAL A 126 -17.35 -27.93 -8.45
N ALA A 127 -17.28 -26.98 -9.39
CA ALA A 127 -17.55 -27.26 -10.80
C ALA A 127 -16.80 -26.28 -11.70
N LEU A 128 -15.83 -26.83 -12.42
CA LEU A 128 -15.30 -26.31 -13.67
C LEU A 128 -16.36 -26.45 -14.78
N HIS A 129 -16.52 -25.44 -15.63
CA HIS A 129 -16.51 -25.51 -17.10
C HIS A 129 -17.22 -24.32 -17.76
N GLY A 130 -16.65 -23.84 -18.87
CA GLY A 130 -17.43 -23.63 -20.10
C GLY A 130 -17.84 -22.20 -20.47
N ALA A 131 -17.00 -21.58 -21.31
CA ALA A 131 -17.28 -20.74 -22.48
C ALA A 131 -18.70 -20.15 -22.76
N GLY A 132 -18.72 -18.88 -23.17
CA GLY A 132 -19.77 -18.25 -24.01
C GLY A 132 -19.90 -16.74 -23.78
N ARG A 133 -19.24 -15.85 -24.53
CA ARG A 133 -19.66 -15.22 -25.81
C ARG A 133 -20.75 -14.12 -25.64
N GLY A 134 -20.40 -12.84 -25.88
CA GLY A 134 -21.42 -11.82 -26.21
C GLY A 134 -21.15 -10.33 -25.98
N VAL A 135 -20.45 -9.67 -26.93
CA VAL A 135 -20.85 -8.41 -27.63
C VAL A 135 -20.92 -7.03 -26.92
N SER A 136 -20.35 -6.04 -27.63
CA SER A 136 -20.41 -4.55 -27.51
C SER A 136 -19.29 -3.92 -26.66
N GLY A 137 -18.30 -3.17 -27.17
CA GLY A 137 -18.15 -2.48 -28.46
C GLY A 137 -18.41 -0.98 -28.30
N VAL A 138 -17.46 -0.20 -27.78
CA VAL A 138 -17.26 1.23 -28.08
C VAL A 138 -15.79 1.59 -27.85
N LEU A 139 -15.07 1.91 -28.92
CA LEU A 139 -13.76 2.57 -28.92
C LEU A 139 -13.96 4.08 -29.02
N PRO A 140 -13.24 4.92 -28.26
CA PRO A 140 -13.08 6.33 -28.62
C PRO A 140 -11.90 6.54 -29.59
N PRO A 141 -11.95 7.59 -30.42
CA PRO A 141 -11.10 7.76 -31.59
C PRO A 141 -9.71 8.32 -31.28
N ILE A 142 -8.77 7.84 -32.10
CA ILE A 142 -7.45 8.40 -32.35
C ILE A 142 -7.60 9.84 -32.83
N SER A 143 -7.03 10.80 -32.11
CA SER A 143 -6.82 12.17 -32.59
C SER A 143 -5.34 12.51 -32.48
N SER A 144 -4.69 12.61 -33.62
CA SER A 144 -3.46 13.37 -33.84
C SER A 144 -3.61 14.03 -35.20
N PRO A 145 -3.43 15.36 -35.27
CA PRO A 145 -2.29 15.81 -36.04
C PRO A 145 -1.58 17.04 -35.44
N GLY A 146 -0.24 16.96 -35.48
CA GLY A 146 0.66 18.04 -35.87
C GLY A 146 0.54 19.43 -35.23
N ARG A 147 1.60 19.84 -34.53
CA ARG A 147 2.17 21.17 -34.80
C ARG A 147 3.68 21.22 -34.57
N ARG A 148 4.35 21.63 -35.63
CA ARG A 148 5.74 22.05 -35.70
C ARG A 148 5.92 23.30 -34.83
N GLY A 149 7.00 23.35 -34.05
CA GLY A 149 7.44 24.54 -33.34
C GLY A 149 8.94 24.42 -33.07
N ALA A 150 9.72 25.18 -33.83
CA ALA A 150 11.18 25.27 -33.77
C ALA A 150 11.64 26.16 -32.58
N PRO A 151 12.95 26.26 -32.31
CA PRO A 151 13.50 26.69 -31.03
C PRO A 151 13.68 28.21 -30.94
N CYS A 152 13.61 28.74 -29.72
CA CYS A 152 14.03 30.11 -29.43
C CYS A 152 14.76 30.18 -28.08
N THR A 153 16.05 30.49 -28.17
CA THR A 153 16.86 31.25 -27.20
C THR A 153 17.48 32.42 -28.00
N PRO A 154 18.13 33.45 -27.40
CA PRO A 154 18.19 33.86 -26.00
C PRO A 154 17.70 35.32 -25.79
N GLY A 155 17.13 35.61 -24.62
CA GLY A 155 16.76 36.97 -24.21
C GLY A 155 17.62 37.42 -23.02
N ALA A 156 18.61 38.26 -23.31
CA ALA A 156 19.32 39.04 -22.31
C ALA A 156 18.37 40.05 -21.66
N SER A 157 18.44 40.21 -20.34
CA SER A 157 17.92 41.39 -19.66
C SER A 157 18.82 41.71 -18.48
N ALA A 158 19.43 42.88 -18.62
CA ALA A 158 20.23 43.58 -17.64
C ALA A 158 19.33 44.24 -16.59
N ALA A 159 19.76 44.19 -15.33
CA ALA A 159 19.41 45.07 -14.20
C ALA A 159 20.12 44.44 -12.98
N SER A 160 20.68 45.12 -12.00
CA SER A 160 20.84 46.53 -11.70
C SER A 160 21.80 46.59 -10.50
N SER A 161 22.62 47.64 -10.44
CA SER A 161 23.07 48.36 -9.24
C SER A 161 23.32 47.61 -7.93
N GLY A 162 24.56 47.66 -7.44
CA GLY A 162 24.89 47.36 -6.04
C GLY A 162 26.35 47.67 -5.71
N GLY A 163 26.70 48.96 -5.70
CA GLY A 163 28.00 49.44 -5.24
C GLY A 163 28.15 49.29 -3.73
N GLY A 164 29.30 48.77 -3.30
CA GLY A 164 29.71 48.71 -1.90
C GLY A 164 31.23 48.73 -1.83
N ARG A 165 31.79 49.95 -1.81
CA ARG A 165 33.21 50.21 -1.58
C ARG A 165 33.46 50.13 -0.07
N THR A 166 34.35 49.25 0.35
CA THR A 166 35.23 49.50 1.51
C THR A 166 36.59 48.91 1.18
N ALA A 167 37.53 49.81 0.86
CA ALA A 167 38.95 49.52 0.88
C ALA A 167 39.44 49.81 2.30
N ASP A 168 40.10 48.84 2.92
CA ASP A 168 41.19 49.06 3.89
C ASP A 168 41.94 47.72 3.98
N MET A 169 43.06 47.59 3.27
CA MET A 169 44.44 47.86 3.70
C MET A 169 45.11 46.67 4.39
N SER A 170 46.25 46.32 3.79
CA SER A 170 47.45 45.76 4.43
C SER A 170 47.40 44.29 4.88
N ALA A 171 48.06 43.43 4.12
CA ALA A 171 49.47 43.12 4.41
C ALA A 171 50.03 42.13 3.40
N ALA A 172 51.19 42.47 2.88
CA ALA A 172 51.95 41.70 1.91
C ALA A 172 52.38 40.34 2.48
N VAL A 173 52.00 39.27 1.79
CA VAL A 173 52.82 38.05 1.69
C VAL A 173 52.86 37.68 0.21
N THR A 174 53.66 38.42 -0.54
CA THR A 174 53.99 38.12 -1.93
C THR A 174 55.01 36.99 -1.94
N LEU A 175 54.56 35.75 -1.75
CA LEU A 175 55.35 34.54 -2.02
C LEU A 175 54.91 33.95 -3.36
N TYR A 176 55.73 34.20 -4.38
CA TYR A 176 55.92 33.44 -5.63
C TYR A 176 54.82 32.43 -5.97
N GLY A 177 53.65 32.90 -6.40
CA GLY A 177 52.57 32.04 -6.85
C GLY A 177 52.09 32.53 -8.20
N VAL A 178 52.56 31.89 -9.27
CA VAL A 178 52.06 32.06 -10.65
C VAL A 178 50.54 32.20 -10.61
N ALA A 179 50.04 33.40 -10.91
CA ALA A 179 48.61 33.70 -10.94
C ALA A 179 48.00 32.98 -12.14
N THR A 180 47.67 31.70 -11.98
CA THR A 180 46.87 30.99 -12.96
C THR A 180 45.47 31.63 -12.96
N PRO A 181 44.92 32.07 -14.11
CA PRO A 181 43.71 32.89 -14.20
C PRO A 181 42.41 32.19 -13.75
N ASN A 182 42.51 31.03 -13.10
CA ASN A 182 41.40 30.19 -12.68
C ASN A 182 41.43 29.79 -11.19
N ARG A 183 42.38 30.31 -10.39
CA ARG A 183 42.37 30.07 -8.93
C ARG A 183 41.09 30.66 -8.31
N GLY A 184 40.32 29.83 -7.62
CA GLY A 184 39.08 30.23 -6.93
C GLY A 184 37.79 30.11 -7.75
N ARG A 185 37.85 29.84 -9.06
CA ARG A 185 36.64 29.56 -9.86
C ARG A 185 36.37 28.06 -9.90
N VAL A 186 35.18 27.68 -9.45
CA VAL A 186 34.70 26.29 -9.52
C VAL A 186 34.55 25.88 -11.00
N PRO A 187 35.22 24.82 -11.47
CA PRO A 187 35.05 24.30 -12.82
C PRO A 187 33.58 24.04 -13.19
N ARG A 188 33.22 24.30 -14.46
CA ARG A 188 31.83 24.15 -14.95
C ARG A 188 31.23 22.77 -14.69
N TYR A 189 32.02 21.70 -14.82
CA TYR A 189 31.52 20.35 -14.60
C TYR A 189 31.04 20.12 -13.15
N LEU A 190 31.65 20.77 -12.15
CA LEU A 190 31.20 20.69 -10.76
C LEU A 190 29.90 21.48 -10.55
N GLN A 191 29.72 22.58 -11.27
CA GLN A 191 28.48 23.36 -11.24
C GLN A 191 27.33 22.57 -11.88
N GLN A 192 27.58 21.97 -13.04
CA GLN A 192 26.65 21.07 -13.74
C GLN A 192 26.27 19.89 -12.87
N ARG A 193 27.26 19.19 -12.28
CA ARG A 193 27.02 18.04 -11.41
C ARG A 193 26.22 18.40 -10.15
N LYS A 194 26.40 19.61 -9.60
CA LYS A 194 25.57 20.11 -8.49
C LYS A 194 24.12 20.36 -8.92
N ALA A 195 23.92 20.93 -10.11
CA ALA A 195 22.59 21.16 -10.66
C ALA A 195 21.86 19.84 -10.96
N GLU A 196 22.55 18.87 -11.54
CA GLU A 196 22.04 17.51 -11.78
C GLU A 196 21.63 16.84 -10.46
N LEU A 197 22.51 16.84 -9.45
CA LEU A 197 22.18 16.28 -8.13
C LEU A 197 21.03 17.01 -7.43
N ALA A 198 20.87 18.31 -7.65
CA ALA A 198 19.74 19.06 -7.11
C ALA A 198 18.43 18.65 -7.80
N ALA A 199 18.43 18.54 -9.13
CA ALA A 199 17.28 18.09 -9.91
C ALA A 199 16.88 16.64 -9.58
N GLU A 200 17.86 15.73 -9.42
CA GLU A 200 17.59 14.35 -8.99
C GLU A 200 16.95 14.30 -7.60
N LYS A 201 17.45 15.09 -6.65
CA LYS A 201 16.87 15.16 -5.30
C LYS A 201 15.45 15.70 -5.32
N GLU A 202 15.17 16.71 -6.12
CA GLU A 202 13.83 17.27 -6.28
C GLU A 202 12.87 16.25 -6.89
N ALA A 203 13.30 15.53 -7.94
CA ALA A 203 12.51 14.47 -8.55
C ALA A 203 12.17 13.36 -7.54
N VAL A 204 13.15 12.90 -6.77
CA VAL A 204 12.93 11.89 -5.72
C VAL A 204 12.00 12.41 -4.61
N ALA A 205 12.12 13.69 -4.22
CA ALA A 205 11.23 14.29 -3.22
C ALA A 205 9.78 14.35 -3.73
N ALA A 206 9.56 14.76 -4.98
CA ALA A 206 8.24 14.82 -5.59
C ALA A 206 7.59 13.43 -5.70
N GLU A 207 8.37 12.40 -6.04
CA GLU A 207 7.90 11.01 -6.06
C GLU A 207 7.57 10.51 -4.64
N ALA A 208 8.41 10.82 -3.65
CA ALA A 208 8.15 10.47 -2.26
C ALA A 208 6.89 11.15 -1.72
N GLU A 209 6.62 12.39 -2.09
CA GLU A 209 5.37 13.08 -1.72
C GLU A 209 4.14 12.43 -2.35
N ARG A 210 4.21 12.05 -3.64
CA ARG A 210 3.14 11.27 -4.28
C ARG A 210 2.92 9.94 -3.59
N GLN A 211 3.98 9.22 -3.23
CA GLN A 211 3.88 7.96 -2.49
C GLN A 211 3.29 8.17 -1.10
N ARG A 212 3.65 9.25 -0.38
CA ARG A 212 3.03 9.61 0.90
C ARG A 212 1.54 9.86 0.74
N GLN A 213 1.13 10.60 -0.28
CA GLN A 213 -0.30 10.84 -0.56
C GLN A 213 -1.05 9.54 -0.87
N LEU A 214 -0.44 8.60 -1.60
CA LEU A 214 -1.03 7.29 -1.86
C LEU A 214 -1.07 6.41 -0.60
N SER A 215 -0.04 6.47 0.26
CA SER A 215 0.00 5.69 1.51
C SER A 215 -1.05 6.12 2.53
N LEU A 216 -1.52 7.37 2.46
CA LEU A 216 -2.65 7.87 3.27
C LEU A 216 -3.98 7.25 2.85
N ILE A 217 -4.06 6.68 1.65
CA ILE A 217 -5.27 6.05 1.11
C ILE A 217 -5.13 4.55 1.33
N PRO A 218 -5.97 3.92 2.17
CA PRO A 218 -5.97 2.48 2.31
C PRO A 218 -6.20 1.78 0.96
N ALA A 219 -5.53 0.64 0.74
CA ALA A 219 -5.66 -0.12 -0.50
C ALA A 219 -7.13 -0.50 -0.77
N GLY A 220 -7.56 -0.35 -2.03
CA GLY A 220 -8.95 -0.64 -2.44
C GLY A 220 -9.98 0.39 -1.99
N GLN A 221 -9.56 1.51 -1.40
CA GLN A 221 -10.46 2.61 -1.03
C GLN A 221 -10.16 3.87 -1.84
N ARG A 222 -11.19 4.71 -1.99
CA ARG A 222 -11.12 6.02 -2.64
C ARG A 222 -11.50 7.11 -1.64
N ARG A 223 -10.72 8.20 -1.60
CA ARG A 223 -11.09 9.41 -0.85
C ARG A 223 -12.25 10.12 -1.57
N ILE A 224 -13.30 10.47 -0.83
CA ILE A 224 -14.39 11.33 -1.32
C ILE A 224 -13.94 12.80 -1.23
N SER A 225 -14.14 13.55 -2.32
CA SER A 225 -13.91 15.00 -2.34
C SER A 225 -14.97 15.76 -1.53
N GLU A 226 -14.67 16.98 -1.10
CA GLU A 226 -15.63 17.79 -0.33
C GLU A 226 -16.87 18.16 -1.16
N GLU A 227 -16.70 18.31 -2.46
CA GLU A 227 -17.79 18.56 -3.42
C GLU A 227 -18.75 17.37 -3.49
N GLU A 228 -18.21 16.15 -3.64
CA GLU A 228 -19.01 14.93 -3.68
C GLU A 228 -19.79 14.74 -2.36
N LYS A 229 -19.15 15.02 -1.22
CA LYS A 229 -19.83 15.03 0.09
C LYS A 229 -20.98 16.03 0.15
N ALA A 230 -20.78 17.24 -0.37
CA ALA A 230 -21.82 18.26 -0.37
C ALA A 230 -23.01 17.85 -1.23
N VAL A 231 -22.75 17.22 -2.38
CA VAL A 231 -23.81 16.67 -3.26
C VAL A 231 -24.58 15.56 -2.56
N THR A 232 -23.89 14.60 -1.92
CA THR A 232 -24.59 13.52 -1.21
C THR A 232 -25.38 14.02 -0.01
N LEU A 233 -24.87 15.01 0.73
CA LEU A 233 -25.61 15.64 1.82
C LEU A 233 -26.89 16.32 1.34
N ARG A 234 -26.85 17.03 0.20
CA ARG A 234 -28.06 17.63 -0.39
C ARG A 234 -29.11 16.57 -0.77
N GLN A 235 -28.68 15.47 -1.40
CA GLN A 235 -29.57 14.37 -1.75
C GLN A 235 -30.21 13.72 -0.52
N LEU A 236 -29.45 13.56 0.58
CA LEU A 236 -29.97 13.04 1.85
C LEU A 236 -30.98 14.00 2.48
N ASP A 237 -30.74 15.31 2.40
CA ASP A 237 -31.64 16.34 2.95
C ASP A 237 -32.95 16.41 2.16
N GLU A 238 -32.89 16.33 0.83
CA GLU A 238 -34.06 16.25 -0.04
C GLU A 238 -34.90 14.99 0.29
N ARG A 239 -34.24 13.84 0.37
CA ARG A 239 -34.91 12.57 0.69
C ARG A 239 -35.54 12.58 2.09
N GLN A 240 -34.88 13.19 3.06
CA GLN A 240 -35.41 13.36 4.42
C GLN A 240 -36.73 14.15 4.38
N GLN A 241 -36.75 15.30 3.69
CA GLN A 241 -37.95 16.14 3.57
C GLN A 241 -39.10 15.41 2.88
N GLU A 242 -38.82 14.60 1.86
CA GLU A 242 -39.83 13.76 1.21
C GLU A 242 -40.48 12.78 2.19
N LEU A 243 -39.67 12.09 2.99
CA LEU A 243 -40.14 11.09 3.96
C LEU A 243 -40.92 11.73 5.12
N GLU A 244 -40.48 12.88 5.61
CA GLU A 244 -41.22 13.68 6.60
C GLU A 244 -42.59 14.11 6.05
N GLY A 245 -42.64 14.54 4.78
CA GLY A 245 -43.88 14.84 4.09
C GLY A 245 -44.80 13.61 3.93
N GLN A 246 -44.24 12.43 3.67
CA GLN A 246 -45.01 11.19 3.62
C GLN A 246 -45.55 10.78 4.99
N LEU A 247 -44.74 10.94 6.05
CA LEU A 247 -45.13 10.66 7.42
C LEU A 247 -46.29 11.57 7.84
N GLY A 248 -46.24 12.87 7.50
CA GLY A 248 -47.30 13.84 7.78
C GLY A 248 -48.62 13.55 7.03
N ARG A 249 -48.58 12.83 5.90
CA ARG A 249 -49.79 12.38 5.18
C ARG A 249 -50.47 11.18 5.82
N ILE A 250 -49.83 10.48 6.75
CA ILE A 250 -50.43 9.33 7.42
C ILE A 250 -51.48 9.81 8.44
N PRO A 251 -52.74 9.35 8.36
CA PRO A 251 -53.77 9.74 9.31
C PRO A 251 -53.41 9.33 10.75
N ILE A 252 -53.59 10.25 11.70
CA ILE A 252 -53.21 10.07 13.12
C ILE A 252 -53.92 8.87 13.78
N ARG A 253 -55.16 8.57 13.38
CA ARG A 253 -56.06 7.65 14.09
C ARG A 253 -56.33 6.33 13.37
N PHE A 254 -55.68 6.07 12.23
CA PHE A 254 -55.92 4.84 11.49
C PHE A 254 -54.85 3.79 11.81
N ASP A 255 -55.28 2.70 12.45
CA ASP A 255 -54.42 1.67 13.03
C ASP A 255 -54.48 0.34 12.24
N THR A 256 -54.65 0.42 10.91
CA THR A 256 -54.54 -0.77 10.08
C THR A 256 -53.08 -1.22 10.01
N GLN A 257 -52.84 -2.54 9.95
CA GLN A 257 -51.47 -3.07 9.88
C GLN A 257 -50.68 -2.51 8.69
N SER A 258 -51.33 -2.27 7.56
CA SER A 258 -50.70 -1.67 6.37
C SER A 258 -50.20 -0.24 6.62
N ILE A 259 -50.95 0.56 7.39
CA ILE A 259 -50.57 1.92 7.75
C ILE A 259 -49.43 1.89 8.77
N GLN A 260 -49.49 0.99 9.76
CA GLN A 260 -48.41 0.80 10.73
C GLN A 260 -47.11 0.36 10.06
N GLN A 261 -47.17 -0.58 9.11
CA GLN A 261 -46.01 -1.03 8.33
C GLN A 261 -45.41 0.12 7.54
N ARG A 262 -46.23 0.86 6.78
CA ARG A 262 -45.77 2.02 6.02
C ARG A 262 -45.08 3.05 6.90
N ARG A 263 -45.66 3.36 8.07
CA ARG A 263 -45.05 4.28 9.05
C ARG A 263 -43.69 3.76 9.53
N ARG A 264 -43.60 2.49 9.92
CA ARG A 264 -42.33 1.88 10.35
C ARG A 264 -41.26 1.94 9.25
N THR A 265 -41.61 1.62 8.01
CA THR A 265 -40.68 1.71 6.87
C THR A 265 -40.15 3.13 6.70
N ILE A 266 -41.02 4.14 6.78
CA ILE A 266 -40.61 5.55 6.70
C ILE A 266 -39.68 5.92 7.87
N GLU A 267 -40.01 5.52 9.10
CA GLU A 267 -39.18 5.78 10.29
C GLU A 267 -37.82 5.07 10.22
N GLU A 268 -37.77 3.84 9.68
CA GLU A 268 -36.53 3.09 9.45
C GLU A 268 -35.65 3.76 8.39
N GLU A 269 -36.22 4.21 7.27
CA GLU A 269 -35.49 4.95 6.25
C GLU A 269 -34.95 6.28 6.80
N LEU A 270 -35.74 7.03 7.59
CA LEU A 270 -35.29 8.25 8.24
C LEU A 270 -34.09 8.00 9.17
N ARG A 271 -34.15 6.95 10.00
CA ARG A 271 -33.02 6.54 10.85
C ARG A 271 -31.77 6.20 10.02
N GLN A 272 -31.95 5.50 8.91
CA GLN A 272 -30.83 5.14 8.03
C GLN A 272 -30.21 6.38 7.37
N ILE A 273 -31.03 7.36 6.97
CA ILE A 273 -30.57 8.65 6.45
C ILE A 273 -29.79 9.41 7.51
N GLU A 274 -30.26 9.47 8.75
CA GLU A 274 -29.54 10.15 9.85
C GLU A 274 -28.17 9.51 10.13
N VAL A 275 -28.11 8.17 10.15
CA VAL A 275 -26.84 7.43 10.29
C VAL A 275 -25.91 7.73 9.13
N THR A 276 -26.43 7.76 7.91
CA THR A 276 -25.65 8.02 6.69
C THR A 276 -25.16 9.46 6.65
N ARG A 277 -26.04 10.44 6.91
CA ARG A 277 -25.74 11.87 7.01
C ARG A 277 -24.67 12.13 8.07
N SER A 278 -24.77 11.48 9.23
CA SER A 278 -23.77 11.56 10.29
C SER A 278 -22.39 11.04 9.85
N LYS A 279 -22.32 10.03 8.97
CA LYS A 279 -21.04 9.55 8.40
C LYS A 279 -20.41 10.58 7.47
N TYR A 280 -21.21 11.24 6.62
CA TYR A 280 -20.71 12.26 5.69
C TYR A 280 -20.38 13.59 6.35
N ASN A 281 -21.06 13.94 7.45
CA ASN A 281 -20.84 15.19 8.19
C ASN A 281 -19.61 15.15 9.13
N LYS A 282 -19.06 13.97 9.41
CA LYS A 282 -17.82 13.85 10.19
C LYS A 282 -16.68 14.61 9.49
N LYS A 283 -16.02 15.50 10.25
CA LYS A 283 -14.85 16.26 9.79
C LYS A 283 -13.70 15.29 9.49
N GLY A 284 -13.11 15.38 8.30
CA GLY A 284 -11.97 14.55 7.88
C GLY A 284 -12.15 13.91 6.50
N ALA A 285 -11.11 13.23 6.00
CA ALA A 285 -11.20 12.47 4.77
C ALA A 285 -12.13 11.25 4.97
N LEU A 286 -13.15 11.12 4.13
CA LEU A 286 -14.01 9.95 4.10
C LEU A 286 -13.54 9.04 2.96
N PHE A 287 -13.40 7.75 3.25
CA PHE A 287 -12.95 6.75 2.28
C PHE A 287 -14.08 5.77 1.99
N VAL A 288 -14.25 5.42 0.71
CA VAL A 288 -15.28 4.50 0.21
C VAL A 288 -14.61 3.37 -0.56
N PRO A 289 -15.05 2.11 -0.40
CA PRO A 289 -14.53 0.99 -1.18
C PRO A 289 -14.71 1.23 -2.68
N LEU A 290 -13.70 0.86 -3.48
CA LEU A 290 -13.85 0.73 -4.92
C LEU A 290 -14.63 -0.55 -5.20
N CYS A 291 -15.86 -0.42 -5.71
CA CYS A 291 -16.69 -1.54 -6.16
C CYS A 291 -16.38 -1.91 -7.61
#